data_AF-A0A0S9KLT3-F1
#
_entry.id   AF-A0A0S9KLT3-F1
#
_cell.length_a   1.000
_cell.length_b   1.000
_cell.length_c   1.000
_cell.angle_alpha   90.00
_cell.angle_beta   90.00
_cell.angle_gamma   90.00
#
_symmetry.space_group_name_H-M   'P 1'
#
loop_
_entity.id
_entity.type
_entity.pdbx_description
1 polymer ?
#
loop_
_entity_poly.entity_id
_entity_poly.type
_entity_poly.pdbx_seq_one_letter_code
_entity_poly.pdbx_strand_id
1 'polypeptide(L)'
;MLSPGCRIDKEYEVADETEFTQVFRGYDRDEVDKVIQGLRRDVITSNNHATEAAKDIKRLNARIDELSAELEEVGSPTFSGLGTKLENTLRVAEEQSTRLIAQADIDAEKLRNSASGEVEKIRSQATDQAERVLNDARGKAARILDDARIEADDVVTRAREQQELLTQDAARDASAIRGAIATEAAELRATAKRETAAIRAEAEHEAAEIRVVANREASEAREAAAGLAQETEQTRAEVALELDQARATLARETEQARIDLARETEQARLDLERESGEARQRIEAEIAEARTALDHELSQQRTDLQREIDATRAELGLEREQAKTDLARESEAAKQRLEHELGRLRARHDADVEQSRADLALEHDQAKADFEADAEQARIDLENQLSAMRKKADHEVGKLRRETEQARIDLDVELKARRDEAEQEHLARHQEAVSQTQKFLDDANAQLAEAIARTKDNRAEADRLDTEAKAESRALVSQAESDAADAVSEAEARAKATIAEAEERTRALVSDAEDRLSQIRIERDAVAGYFESLRSVLKQAEQVRADGE
;
A
#
# COMPACT_ATOMS: atom_id res chain seq x y z
N MET A 1 24.05 94.49 -120.59
CA MET A 1 24.63 95.84 -120.63
C MET A 1 25.45 96.04 -119.35
N LEU A 2 26.74 96.34 -119.51
CA LEU A 2 27.71 96.81 -118.50
C LEU A 2 27.69 96.16 -117.10
N SER A 3 28.64 95.25 -116.84
CA SER A 3 29.14 94.97 -115.49
C SER A 3 29.81 96.24 -114.92
N PRO A 4 29.34 96.78 -113.79
CA PRO A 4 30.16 97.67 -112.98
C PRO A 4 31.04 96.78 -112.10
N GLY A 5 32.35 96.78 -112.38
CA GLY A 5 33.32 96.25 -111.42
C GLY A 5 33.16 97.03 -110.12
N CYS A 6 32.79 96.33 -109.04
CA CYS A 6 32.80 96.89 -107.70
C CYS A 6 34.28 97.03 -107.26
N ARG A 7 34.93 98.08 -107.77
CA ARG A 7 36.14 98.64 -107.21
C ARG A 7 35.68 99.40 -105.97
N ILE A 8 35.86 98.81 -104.79
CA ILE A 8 35.65 99.52 -103.52
C ILE A 8 36.89 100.40 -103.31
N ASP A 9 37.01 101.44 -104.14
CA ASP A 9 37.71 102.68 -103.81
C ASP A 9 36.65 103.57 -103.16
N LYS A 10 36.41 103.38 -101.86
CA LYS A 10 35.63 104.32 -101.07
C LYS A 10 36.35 104.55 -99.76
N GLU A 11 36.94 105.74 -99.71
CA GLU A 11 37.31 106.54 -98.54
C GLU A 11 36.78 105.93 -97.24
N TYR A 12 37.69 105.23 -96.56
CA TYR A 12 37.60 105.03 -95.13
C TYR A 12 37.57 106.42 -94.50
N GLU A 13 36.42 106.82 -93.99
CA GLU A 13 36.36 107.84 -92.95
C GLU A 13 37.09 107.20 -91.75
N VAL A 14 38.39 107.48 -91.65
CA VAL A 14 39.27 107.05 -90.56
C VAL A 14 38.82 107.79 -89.31
N ALA A 15 37.79 107.26 -88.66
CA ALA A 15 37.33 107.74 -87.37
C ALA A 15 38.18 107.09 -86.27
N ASP A 16 39.13 107.90 -85.81
CA ASP A 16 39.82 107.92 -84.51
C ASP A 16 40.61 106.68 -84.05
N GLU A 17 41.93 106.77 -84.28
CA GLU A 17 43.01 106.51 -83.32
C GLU A 17 42.85 105.30 -82.36
N THR A 18 43.03 104.09 -82.89
CA THR A 18 43.56 102.98 -82.08
C THR A 18 45.08 102.92 -82.29
N GLU A 19 45.81 103.80 -81.60
CA GLU A 19 47.28 103.72 -81.53
C GLU A 19 47.68 102.42 -80.83
N PHE A 20 48.18 101.45 -81.59
CA PHE A 20 48.70 100.21 -81.01
C PHE A 20 49.90 100.51 -80.11
N THR A 21 49.85 100.09 -78.85
CA THR A 21 50.97 100.22 -77.93
C THR A 21 52.22 99.49 -78.46
N GLN A 22 53.37 100.17 -78.52
CA GLN A 22 54.64 99.58 -78.94
C GLN A 22 55.39 98.97 -77.75
N VAL A 23 55.67 97.67 -77.83
CA VAL A 23 56.54 96.94 -76.90
C VAL A 23 57.92 96.78 -77.55
N PHE A 24 58.98 96.51 -76.78
CA PHE A 24 60.35 96.40 -77.30
C PHE A 24 60.42 95.44 -78.51
N ARG A 25 60.56 96.02 -79.72
CA ARG A 25 60.57 95.37 -81.05
C ARG A 25 59.21 94.93 -81.64
N GLY A 26 58.09 95.62 -81.36
CA GLY A 26 56.84 95.40 -82.11
C GLY A 26 55.61 96.08 -81.50
N TYR A 27 54.45 95.90 -82.15
CA TYR A 27 53.14 96.26 -81.58
C TYR A 27 52.69 95.21 -80.56
N ASP A 28 51.90 95.61 -79.56
CA ASP A 28 51.27 94.69 -78.63
C ASP A 28 50.37 93.70 -79.38
N ARG A 29 50.77 92.43 -79.32
CA ARG A 29 50.10 91.35 -80.03
C ARG A 29 48.65 91.19 -79.60
N ASP A 30 48.34 91.40 -78.33
CA ASP A 30 46.99 91.19 -77.81
C ASP A 30 46.03 92.30 -78.25
N GLU A 31 46.55 93.52 -78.42
CA GLU A 31 45.80 94.67 -78.94
C GLU A 31 45.53 94.51 -80.45
N VAL A 32 46.55 94.10 -81.20
CA VAL A 32 46.44 93.80 -82.64
C VAL A 32 45.48 92.63 -82.89
N ASP A 33 45.57 91.54 -82.13
CA ASP A 33 44.67 90.39 -82.28
C ASP A 33 43.21 90.76 -82.01
N LYS A 34 42.92 91.64 -81.04
CA LYS A 34 41.55 92.13 -80.79
C LYS A 34 41.00 92.94 -81.97
N VAL A 35 41.78 93.86 -82.54
CA VAL A 35 41.35 94.67 -83.69
C VAL A 35 41.19 93.79 -84.93
N ILE A 36 42.10 92.84 -85.17
CA ILE A 36 41.97 91.88 -86.28
C ILE A 36 40.73 91.01 -86.09
N GLN A 37 40.42 90.55 -84.88
CA GLN A 37 39.20 89.80 -84.60
C GLN A 37 37.93 90.64 -84.84
N GLY A 38 37.95 91.92 -84.46
CA GLY A 38 36.88 92.88 -84.75
C GLY A 38 36.65 93.05 -86.25
N LEU A 39 37.69 93.40 -87.00
CA LEU A 39 37.65 93.53 -88.46
C LEU A 39 37.19 92.22 -89.13
N ARG A 40 37.64 91.06 -88.64
CA ARG A 40 37.21 89.76 -89.17
C ARG A 40 35.71 89.54 -88.94
N ARG A 41 35.17 89.99 -87.80
CA ARG A 41 33.75 89.94 -87.49
C ARG A 41 32.95 90.87 -88.40
N ASP A 42 33.44 92.07 -88.65
CA ASP A 42 32.78 93.04 -89.53
C ASP A 42 32.77 92.57 -90.99
N VAL A 43 33.87 91.97 -91.47
CA VAL A 43 33.95 91.35 -92.80
C VAL A 43 32.95 90.20 -92.93
N ILE A 44 32.83 89.34 -91.91
CA ILE A 44 31.83 88.26 -91.92
C ILE A 44 30.41 88.85 -91.95
N THR A 45 30.15 89.90 -91.18
CA THR A 45 28.83 90.54 -91.11
C THR A 45 28.47 91.20 -92.43
N SER A 46 29.40 91.93 -93.05
CA SER A 46 29.23 92.53 -94.39
C SER A 46 29.01 91.47 -95.47
N ASN A 47 29.76 90.37 -95.43
CA ASN A 47 29.59 89.27 -96.40
C ASN A 47 28.23 88.59 -96.24
N ASN A 48 27.76 88.36 -95.01
CA ASN A 48 26.42 87.84 -94.75
C ASN A 48 25.34 88.78 -95.31
N HIS A 49 25.46 90.10 -95.09
CA HIS A 49 24.54 91.07 -95.68
C HIS A 49 24.56 91.06 -97.21
N ALA A 50 25.73 90.92 -97.84
CA ALA A 50 25.86 90.80 -99.29
C ALA A 50 25.18 89.51 -99.81
N THR A 51 25.31 88.40 -99.09
CA THR A 51 24.64 87.14 -99.46
C THR A 51 23.12 87.21 -99.32
N GLU A 52 22.59 87.87 -98.29
CA GLU A 52 21.15 88.08 -98.13
C GLU A 52 20.59 89.00 -99.21
N ALA A 53 21.26 90.12 -99.50
CA ALA A 53 20.87 91.01 -100.60
C ALA A 53 20.87 90.28 -101.97
N ALA A 54 21.82 89.38 -102.21
CA ALA A 54 21.87 88.57 -103.43
C ALA A 54 20.68 87.57 -103.52
N LYS A 55 20.25 86.99 -102.40
CA LYS A 55 19.04 86.14 -102.36
C LYS A 55 17.78 86.96 -102.63
N ASP A 56 17.67 88.15 -102.06
CA ASP A 56 16.53 89.04 -102.29
C ASP A 56 16.43 89.53 -103.73
N ILE A 57 17.56 89.89 -104.36
CA ILE A 57 17.60 90.22 -105.80
C ILE A 57 17.14 89.03 -106.63
N LYS A 58 17.59 87.81 -106.31
CA LYS A 58 17.17 86.60 -107.03
C LYS A 58 15.67 86.33 -106.88
N ARG A 59 15.12 86.55 -105.68
CA ARG A 59 13.68 86.42 -105.39
C ARG A 59 12.85 87.47 -106.13
N LEU A 60 13.30 88.73 -106.14
CA LEU A 60 12.62 89.82 -106.84
C LEU A 60 12.65 89.62 -108.36
N ASN A 61 13.77 89.16 -108.93
CA ASN A 61 13.84 88.82 -110.34
C ASN A 61 12.91 87.66 -110.72
N ALA A 62 12.86 86.60 -109.91
CA ALA A 62 11.90 85.51 -110.14
C ALA A 62 10.45 86.02 -110.11
N ARG A 63 10.13 87.00 -109.25
CA ARG A 63 8.81 87.63 -109.20
C ARG A 63 8.54 88.55 -110.39
N ILE A 64 9.56 89.23 -110.92
CA ILE A 64 9.46 90.01 -112.16
C ILE A 64 9.23 89.08 -113.35
N ASP A 65 9.93 87.96 -113.43
CA ASP A 65 9.73 86.95 -114.49
C ASP A 65 8.32 86.35 -114.42
N GLU A 66 7.84 86.02 -113.22
CA GLU A 66 6.48 85.52 -112.98
C GLU A 66 5.41 86.54 -113.39
N LEU A 67 5.53 87.81 -112.97
CA LEU A 67 4.60 88.88 -113.35
C LEU A 67 4.69 89.24 -114.84
N SER A 68 5.85 89.06 -115.48
CA SER A 68 6.02 89.26 -116.93
C SER A 68 5.36 88.13 -117.72
N ALA A 69 5.48 86.88 -117.25
CA ALA A 69 4.78 85.73 -117.83
C ALA A 69 3.25 85.85 -117.68
N GLU A 70 2.77 86.36 -116.54
CA GLU A 70 1.33 86.60 -116.29
C GLU A 70 0.78 87.73 -117.19
N LEU A 71 1.60 88.75 -117.51
CA LEU A 71 1.27 89.79 -118.50
C LEU A 71 1.25 89.27 -119.94
N GLU A 72 2.09 88.28 -120.27
CA GLU A 72 2.11 87.60 -121.58
C GLU A 72 0.90 86.66 -121.75
N GLU A 73 0.45 86.01 -120.66
CA GLU A 73 -0.73 85.13 -120.64
C GLU A 73 -2.07 85.89 -120.79
N VAL A 74 -2.14 87.15 -120.36
CA VAL A 74 -3.32 88.03 -120.52
C VAL A 74 -3.31 88.76 -121.89
N GLY A 75 -2.18 88.77 -122.60
CA GLY A 75 -1.93 89.59 -123.80
C GLY A 75 -2.63 89.21 -125.11
N SER A 76 -3.21 88.00 -125.24
CA SER A 76 -3.99 87.64 -126.45
C SER A 76 -4.88 86.39 -126.28
N PRO A 77 -6.20 86.52 -126.04
CA PRO A 77 -7.08 85.37 -125.87
C PRO A 77 -7.77 84.93 -127.19
N THR A 78 -7.67 83.64 -127.53
CA THR A 78 -8.53 82.97 -128.52
C THR A 78 -9.19 81.72 -127.94
N PHE A 79 -10.49 81.54 -128.25
CA PHE A 79 -11.51 80.72 -127.57
C PHE A 79 -11.39 79.17 -127.71
N SER A 80 -10.26 78.64 -128.18
CA SER A 80 -10.01 77.19 -128.35
C SER A 80 -9.41 76.51 -127.11
N GLY A 81 -8.94 77.28 -126.12
CA GLY A 81 -8.26 76.77 -124.92
C GLY A 81 -9.17 76.29 -123.78
N LEU A 82 -10.50 76.39 -123.92
CA LEU A 82 -11.46 75.97 -122.89
C LEU A 82 -11.75 74.45 -122.89
N GLY A 83 -11.63 73.76 -124.03
CA GLY A 83 -11.89 72.31 -124.12
C GLY A 83 -10.79 71.45 -123.50
N THR A 84 -9.52 71.80 -123.75
CA THR A 84 -8.36 71.10 -123.17
C THR A 84 -8.18 71.38 -121.67
N LYS A 85 -8.66 72.53 -121.18
CA LYS A 85 -8.73 72.83 -119.74
C LYS A 85 -9.76 71.95 -119.04
N LEU A 86 -10.94 71.74 -119.63
CA LEU A 86 -12.00 70.92 -119.04
C LEU A 86 -11.62 69.42 -118.99
N GLU A 87 -11.02 68.90 -120.07
CA GLU A 87 -10.53 67.51 -120.12
C GLU A 87 -9.37 67.26 -119.14
N ASN A 88 -8.43 68.19 -119.03
CA ASN A 88 -7.37 68.10 -118.01
C ASN A 88 -7.93 68.20 -116.59
N THR A 89 -8.96 69.03 -116.33
CA THR A 89 -9.59 69.05 -115.00
C THR A 89 -10.32 67.75 -114.68
N LEU A 90 -10.92 67.09 -115.67
CA LEU A 90 -11.61 65.81 -115.46
C LEU A 90 -10.66 64.65 -115.27
N ARG A 91 -9.57 64.60 -116.03
CA ARG A 91 -8.51 63.60 -115.82
C ARG A 91 -7.85 63.77 -114.45
N VAL A 92 -7.55 65.01 -114.06
CA VAL A 92 -7.02 65.31 -112.72
C VAL A 92 -8.03 64.98 -111.64
N ALA A 93 -9.32 65.25 -111.85
CA ALA A 93 -10.39 64.89 -110.91
C ALA A 93 -10.63 63.37 -110.81
N GLU A 94 -10.50 62.62 -111.90
CA GLU A 94 -10.62 61.15 -111.93
C GLU A 94 -9.42 60.48 -111.26
N GLU A 95 -8.21 60.98 -111.50
CA GLU A 95 -7.00 60.57 -110.78
C GLU A 95 -7.10 60.96 -109.28
N GLN A 96 -7.65 62.12 -108.96
CA GLN A 96 -7.92 62.53 -107.58
C GLN A 96 -9.00 61.67 -106.92
N SER A 97 -10.06 61.28 -107.63
CA SER A 97 -11.14 60.43 -107.12
C SER A 97 -10.64 59.02 -106.84
N THR A 98 -9.96 58.40 -107.82
CA THR A 98 -9.35 57.07 -107.63
C THR A 98 -8.33 57.07 -106.49
N ARG A 99 -7.57 58.16 -106.34
CA ARG A 99 -6.67 58.36 -105.19
C ARG A 99 -7.41 58.54 -103.87
N LEU A 100 -8.51 59.30 -103.81
CA LEU A 100 -9.32 59.47 -102.61
C LEU A 100 -10.02 58.17 -102.21
N ILE A 101 -10.54 57.40 -103.17
CA ILE A 101 -11.14 56.09 -102.93
C ILE A 101 -10.09 55.11 -102.42
N ALA A 102 -8.92 55.04 -103.07
CA ALA A 102 -7.82 54.20 -102.60
C ALA A 102 -7.34 54.61 -101.20
N GLN A 103 -7.28 55.92 -100.91
CA GLN A 103 -6.95 56.42 -99.58
C GLN A 103 -8.00 56.03 -98.54
N ALA A 104 -9.30 56.16 -98.86
CA ALA A 104 -10.40 55.75 -97.98
C ALA A 104 -10.40 54.24 -97.71
N ASP A 105 -10.09 53.41 -98.73
CA ASP A 105 -9.97 51.96 -98.56
C ASP A 105 -8.73 51.60 -97.71
N ILE A 106 -7.60 52.28 -97.89
CA ILE A 106 -6.40 52.15 -97.05
C ILE A 106 -6.70 52.56 -95.60
N ASP A 107 -7.41 53.66 -95.40
CA ASP A 107 -7.78 54.16 -94.07
C ASP A 107 -8.77 53.21 -93.39
N ALA A 108 -9.70 52.62 -94.14
CA ALA A 108 -10.61 51.59 -93.65
C ALA A 108 -9.87 50.30 -93.25
N GLU A 109 -8.92 49.83 -94.08
CA GLU A 109 -8.10 48.66 -93.75
C GLU A 109 -7.20 48.93 -92.53
N LYS A 110 -6.60 50.12 -92.46
CA LYS A 110 -5.79 50.55 -91.33
C LYS A 110 -6.62 50.64 -90.05
N LEU A 111 -7.83 51.19 -90.11
CA LEU A 111 -8.75 51.26 -88.98
C LEU A 111 -9.14 49.86 -88.49
N ARG A 112 -9.45 48.93 -89.39
CA ARG A 112 -9.74 47.52 -89.04
C ARG A 112 -8.55 46.83 -88.38
N ASN A 113 -7.36 46.95 -88.96
CA ASN A 113 -6.15 46.33 -88.42
C ASN A 113 -5.79 46.93 -87.05
N SER A 114 -5.94 48.25 -86.89
CA SER A 114 -5.73 48.93 -85.61
C SER A 114 -6.73 48.46 -84.55
N ALA A 115 -8.04 48.44 -84.88
CA ALA A 115 -9.08 48.00 -83.97
C ALA A 115 -8.91 46.50 -83.59
N SER A 116 -8.60 45.63 -84.56
CA SER A 116 -8.33 44.21 -84.30
C SER A 116 -7.12 44.02 -83.38
N GLY A 117 -6.03 44.75 -83.64
CA GLY A 117 -4.83 44.71 -82.80
C GLY A 117 -5.07 45.23 -81.38
N GLU A 118 -5.87 46.29 -81.22
CA GLU A 118 -6.27 46.80 -79.90
C GLU A 118 -7.17 45.81 -79.15
N VAL A 119 -8.12 45.16 -79.84
CA VAL A 119 -8.98 44.12 -79.27
C VAL A 119 -8.16 42.93 -78.78
N GLU A 120 -7.24 42.43 -79.61
CA GLU A 120 -6.34 41.34 -79.22
C GLU A 120 -5.47 41.73 -78.02
N LYS A 121 -4.95 42.96 -78.01
CA LYS A 121 -4.14 43.47 -76.90
C LYS A 121 -4.95 43.54 -75.61
N ILE A 122 -6.15 44.12 -75.64
CA ILE A 122 -7.02 44.22 -74.45
C ILE A 122 -7.39 42.83 -73.95
N ARG A 123 -7.75 41.91 -74.85
CA ARG A 123 -8.11 40.54 -74.50
C ARG A 123 -6.92 39.80 -73.88
N SER A 124 -5.75 39.84 -74.50
CA SER A 124 -4.53 39.22 -73.97
C SER A 124 -4.18 39.78 -72.59
N GLN A 125 -4.20 41.10 -72.41
CA GLN A 125 -3.90 41.74 -71.13
C GLN A 125 -4.88 41.33 -70.03
N ALA A 126 -6.18 41.26 -70.36
CA ALA A 126 -7.21 40.83 -69.42
C ALA A 126 -7.08 39.36 -69.04
N THR A 127 -6.78 38.49 -70.01
CA THR A 127 -6.50 37.06 -69.75
C THR A 127 -5.25 36.90 -68.87
N ASP A 128 -4.14 37.58 -69.18
CA ASP A 128 -2.91 37.53 -68.38
C ASP A 128 -3.12 38.07 -66.97
N GLN A 129 -3.97 39.08 -66.80
CA GLN A 129 -4.33 39.62 -65.48
C GLN A 129 -5.19 38.64 -64.70
N ALA A 130 -6.23 38.07 -65.34
CA ALA A 130 -7.10 37.06 -64.74
C ALA A 130 -6.29 35.81 -64.29
N GLU A 131 -5.40 35.31 -65.15
CA GLU A 131 -4.51 34.19 -64.80
C GLU A 131 -3.58 34.52 -63.64
N ARG A 132 -3.00 35.73 -63.61
CA ARG A 132 -2.16 36.16 -62.49
C ARG A 132 -2.93 36.19 -61.16
N VAL A 133 -4.15 36.73 -61.16
CA VAL A 133 -5.01 36.78 -59.96
C VAL A 133 -5.37 35.37 -59.49
N LEU A 134 -5.72 34.47 -60.41
CA LEU A 134 -6.03 33.07 -60.08
C LEU A 134 -4.81 32.31 -59.54
N ASN A 135 -3.64 32.49 -60.14
CA ASN A 135 -2.42 31.82 -59.70
C ASN A 135 -1.96 32.33 -58.32
N ASP A 136 -2.04 33.64 -58.06
CA ASP A 136 -1.74 34.21 -56.75
C ASP A 136 -2.71 33.69 -55.67
N ALA A 137 -4.01 33.65 -55.97
CA ALA A 137 -5.01 33.11 -55.05
C ALA A 137 -4.84 31.62 -54.78
N ARG A 138 -4.55 30.81 -55.81
CA ARG A 138 -4.22 29.38 -55.64
C ARG A 138 -2.96 29.18 -54.81
N GLY A 139 -1.94 30.02 -55.01
CA GLY A 139 -0.72 30.01 -54.20
C GLY A 139 -0.99 30.37 -52.73
N LYS A 140 -1.83 31.37 -52.48
CA LYS A 140 -2.27 31.74 -51.12
C LYS A 140 -3.06 30.62 -50.46
N ALA A 141 -4.05 30.06 -51.15
CA ALA A 141 -4.84 28.93 -50.68
C ALA A 141 -3.96 27.72 -50.33
N ALA A 142 -2.98 27.40 -51.18
CA ALA A 142 -2.03 26.33 -50.91
C ALA A 142 -1.19 26.58 -49.64
N ARG A 143 -0.73 27.82 -49.42
CA ARG A 143 0.00 28.19 -48.18
C ARG A 143 -0.88 28.09 -46.94
N ILE A 144 -2.11 28.60 -46.99
CA ILE A 144 -3.08 28.51 -45.88
C ILE A 144 -3.29 27.04 -45.49
N LEU A 145 -3.47 26.15 -46.47
CA LEU A 145 -3.63 24.72 -46.22
C LEU A 145 -2.37 24.05 -45.68
N ASP A 146 -1.19 24.44 -46.14
CA ASP A 146 0.09 23.86 -45.68
C ASP A 146 0.39 24.30 -44.24
N ASP A 147 0.27 25.60 -43.95
CA ASP A 147 0.44 26.18 -42.62
C ASP A 147 -0.53 25.52 -41.62
N ALA A 148 -1.80 25.37 -42.01
CA ALA A 148 -2.81 24.71 -41.20
C ALA A 148 -2.50 23.22 -40.94
N ARG A 149 -1.96 22.50 -41.93
CA ARG A 149 -1.56 21.10 -41.74
C ARG A 149 -0.38 20.98 -40.78
N ILE A 150 0.61 21.86 -40.91
CA ILE A 150 1.77 21.90 -40.00
C ILE A 150 1.31 22.19 -38.57
N GLU A 151 0.43 23.17 -38.38
CA GLU A 151 -0.11 23.51 -37.04
C GLU A 151 -0.96 22.36 -36.47
N ALA A 152 -1.80 21.74 -37.30
CA ALA A 152 -2.62 20.60 -36.93
C ALA A 152 -1.78 19.38 -36.50
N ASP A 153 -0.67 19.11 -37.20
CA ASP A 153 0.27 18.04 -36.85
C ASP A 153 1.05 18.37 -35.57
N ASP A 154 1.42 19.63 -35.36
CA ASP A 154 2.08 20.11 -34.14
C ASP A 154 1.17 19.97 -32.90
N VAL A 155 -0.11 20.34 -33.01
CA VAL A 155 -1.10 20.16 -31.93
C VAL A 155 -1.22 18.69 -31.55
N VAL A 156 -1.35 17.79 -32.53
CA VAL A 156 -1.43 16.34 -32.27
C VAL A 156 -0.13 15.80 -31.67
N THR A 157 1.02 16.29 -32.12
CA THR A 157 2.33 15.86 -31.60
C THR A 157 2.51 16.28 -30.14
N ARG A 158 2.24 17.55 -29.81
CA ARG A 158 2.30 18.06 -28.43
C ARG A 158 1.35 17.31 -27.50
N ALA A 159 0.13 17.02 -27.95
CA ALA A 159 -0.83 16.25 -27.15
C ALA A 159 -0.36 14.81 -26.90
N ARG A 160 0.21 14.14 -27.90
CA ARG A 160 0.80 12.80 -27.74
C ARG A 160 1.99 12.78 -26.78
N GLU A 161 2.86 13.78 -26.85
CA GLU A 161 3.97 13.91 -25.92
C GLU A 161 3.49 14.11 -24.48
N GLN A 162 2.48 14.95 -24.26
CA GLN A 162 1.85 15.13 -22.96
C GLN A 162 1.17 13.85 -22.46
N GLN A 163 0.47 13.13 -23.34
CA GLN A 163 -0.15 11.83 -23.06
C GLN A 163 0.90 10.81 -22.59
N GLU A 164 2.02 10.71 -23.31
CA GLU A 164 3.11 9.80 -22.98
C GLU A 164 3.74 10.18 -21.63
N LEU A 165 3.97 11.47 -21.37
CA LEU A 165 4.48 11.94 -20.08
C LEU A 165 3.54 11.58 -18.92
N LEU A 166 2.24 11.86 -19.04
CA LEU A 166 1.24 11.54 -18.02
C LEU A 166 1.15 10.03 -17.76
N THR A 167 1.18 9.21 -18.81
CA THR A 167 1.11 7.75 -18.68
C THR A 167 2.39 7.16 -18.10
N GLN A 168 3.57 7.69 -18.46
CA GLN A 168 4.84 7.29 -17.88
C GLN A 168 4.97 7.70 -16.41
N ASP A 169 4.57 8.93 -16.06
CA ASP A 169 4.57 9.42 -14.68
C ASP A 169 3.62 8.55 -13.82
N ALA A 170 2.40 8.30 -14.29
CA ALA A 170 1.46 7.39 -13.63
C ALA A 170 2.02 5.97 -13.47
N ALA A 171 2.73 5.44 -14.48
CA ALA A 171 3.35 4.13 -14.41
C ALA A 171 4.51 4.08 -13.42
N ARG A 172 5.35 5.12 -13.39
CA ARG A 172 6.47 5.27 -12.44
C ARG A 172 5.95 5.37 -11.01
N ASP A 173 4.97 6.22 -10.75
CA ASP A 173 4.35 6.39 -9.43
C ASP A 173 3.68 5.09 -8.96
N ALA A 174 2.91 4.43 -9.82
CA ALA A 174 2.30 3.13 -9.50
C ALA A 174 3.36 2.04 -9.24
N SER A 175 4.52 2.09 -9.90
CA SER A 175 5.61 1.16 -9.63
C SER A 175 6.32 1.48 -8.32
N ALA A 176 6.54 2.77 -8.00
CA ALA A 176 7.16 3.21 -6.76
C ALA A 176 6.30 2.84 -5.54
N ILE A 177 4.99 3.12 -5.59
CA ILE A 177 4.05 2.77 -4.52
C ILE A 177 3.97 1.25 -4.34
N ARG A 178 3.87 0.48 -5.43
CA ARG A 178 3.90 -1.00 -5.34
C ARG A 178 5.21 -1.53 -4.76
N GLY A 179 6.34 -0.91 -5.10
CA GLY A 179 7.66 -1.26 -4.55
C GLY A 179 7.76 -0.97 -3.05
N ALA A 180 7.26 0.19 -2.61
CA ALA A 180 7.19 0.57 -1.19
C ALA A 180 6.31 -0.42 -0.42
N ILE A 181 5.08 -0.66 -0.88
CA ILE A 181 4.15 -1.63 -0.27
C ILE A 181 4.76 -3.04 -0.21
N ALA A 182 5.45 -3.48 -1.27
CA ALA A 182 6.11 -4.80 -1.26
C ALA A 182 7.23 -4.89 -0.22
N THR A 183 7.97 -3.80 -0.01
CA THR A 183 9.04 -3.72 0.99
C THR A 183 8.45 -3.71 2.40
N GLU A 184 7.46 -2.84 2.65
CA GLU A 184 6.74 -2.76 3.94
C GLU A 184 6.06 -4.10 4.28
N ALA A 185 5.42 -4.76 3.31
CA ALA A 185 4.81 -6.07 3.51
C ALA A 185 5.85 -7.16 3.83
N ALA A 186 7.05 -7.08 3.23
CA ALA A 186 8.15 -8.00 3.55
C ALA A 186 8.69 -7.75 4.96
N GLU A 187 8.86 -6.50 5.36
CA GLU A 187 9.26 -6.10 6.71
C GLU A 187 8.23 -6.54 7.75
N LEU A 188 6.95 -6.24 7.54
CA LEU A 188 5.84 -6.67 8.38
C LEU A 188 5.82 -8.18 8.56
N ARG A 189 5.94 -8.95 7.47
CA ARG A 189 5.97 -10.41 7.51
C ARG A 189 7.19 -10.91 8.28
N ALA A 190 8.34 -10.27 8.15
CA ALA A 190 9.54 -10.62 8.89
C ALA A 190 9.38 -10.34 10.39
N THR A 191 8.83 -9.18 10.76
CA THR A 191 8.55 -8.78 12.15
C THR A 191 7.53 -9.71 12.78
N ALA A 192 6.37 -9.94 12.14
CA ALA A 192 5.34 -10.86 12.63
C ALA A 192 5.88 -12.30 12.80
N LYS A 193 6.76 -12.76 11.89
CA LYS A 193 7.42 -14.06 12.03
C LYS A 193 8.38 -14.10 13.23
N ARG A 194 9.10 -13.02 13.52
CA ARG A 194 9.99 -12.93 14.69
C ARG A 194 9.19 -12.86 15.99
N GLU A 195 8.13 -12.06 16.03
CA GLU A 195 7.26 -11.93 17.20
C GLU A 195 6.54 -13.23 17.52
N THR A 196 5.96 -13.90 16.53
CA THR A 196 5.34 -15.23 16.72
C THR A 196 6.36 -16.28 17.19
N ALA A 197 7.59 -16.24 16.68
CA ALA A 197 8.65 -17.11 17.16
C ALA A 197 9.07 -16.77 18.61
N ALA A 198 9.11 -15.50 18.99
CA ALA A 198 9.42 -15.05 20.33
C ALA A 198 8.33 -15.47 21.34
N ILE A 199 7.06 -15.17 21.05
CA ILE A 199 5.91 -15.60 21.86
C ILE A 199 5.92 -17.12 22.04
N ARG A 200 6.19 -17.87 20.97
CA ARG A 200 6.29 -19.33 21.04
C ARG A 200 7.44 -19.80 21.93
N ALA A 201 8.63 -19.21 21.78
CA ALA A 201 9.79 -19.59 22.58
C ALA A 201 9.58 -19.28 24.07
N GLU A 202 8.92 -18.16 24.37
CA GLU A 202 8.58 -17.74 25.73
C GLU A 202 7.52 -18.65 26.35
N ALA A 203 6.44 -18.97 25.62
CA ALA A 203 5.46 -19.95 26.04
C ALA A 203 6.07 -21.35 26.26
N GLU A 204 7.02 -21.78 25.40
CA GLU A 204 7.76 -23.03 25.58
C GLU A 204 8.65 -23.00 26.84
N HIS A 205 9.28 -21.86 27.14
CA HIS A 205 10.10 -21.65 28.32
C HIS A 205 9.27 -21.67 29.61
N GLU A 206 8.20 -20.89 29.70
CA GLU A 206 7.30 -20.87 30.87
C GLU A 206 6.67 -22.25 31.10
N ALA A 207 6.24 -22.93 30.04
CA ALA A 207 5.73 -24.29 30.16
C ALA A 207 6.81 -25.27 30.66
N ALA A 208 8.09 -25.06 30.33
CA ALA A 208 9.19 -25.84 30.86
C ALA A 208 9.46 -25.51 32.35
N GLU A 209 9.45 -24.23 32.73
CA GLU A 209 9.60 -23.80 34.12
C GLU A 209 8.50 -24.35 35.02
N ILE A 210 7.24 -24.21 34.61
CA ILE A 210 6.07 -24.78 35.31
C ILE A 210 6.22 -26.29 35.48
N ARG A 211 6.73 -26.99 34.46
CA ARG A 211 7.01 -28.45 34.55
C ARG A 211 8.13 -28.77 35.51
N VAL A 212 9.19 -27.98 35.56
CA VAL A 212 10.31 -28.17 36.49
C VAL A 212 9.85 -27.96 37.94
N VAL A 213 9.11 -26.87 38.21
CA VAL A 213 8.54 -26.59 39.53
C VAL A 213 7.59 -27.70 39.95
N ALA A 214 6.63 -28.08 39.09
CA ALA A 214 5.70 -29.17 39.40
C ALA A 214 6.41 -30.51 39.67
N ASN A 215 7.46 -30.84 38.91
CA ASN A 215 8.24 -32.07 39.15
C ASN A 215 9.05 -32.00 40.45
N ARG A 216 9.66 -30.85 40.75
CA ARG A 216 10.42 -30.64 41.99
C ARG A 216 9.50 -30.81 43.19
N GLU A 217 8.38 -30.11 43.21
CA GLU A 217 7.43 -30.18 44.33
C GLU A 217 6.77 -31.55 44.44
N ALA A 218 6.49 -32.22 43.32
CA ALA A 218 6.03 -33.61 43.35
C ALA A 218 7.09 -34.56 43.93
N SER A 219 8.39 -34.31 43.69
CA SER A 219 9.48 -35.08 44.29
C SER A 219 9.58 -34.81 45.80
N GLU A 220 9.57 -33.54 46.20
CA GLU A 220 9.60 -33.13 47.60
C GLU A 220 8.39 -33.71 48.38
N ALA A 221 7.20 -33.70 47.80
CA ALA A 221 6.01 -34.31 48.39
C ALA A 221 6.11 -35.85 48.49
N ARG A 222 6.79 -36.52 47.55
CA ARG A 222 7.05 -37.97 47.61
C ARG A 222 8.09 -38.30 48.68
N GLU A 223 9.15 -37.51 48.79
CA GLU A 223 10.16 -37.67 49.84
C GLU A 223 9.57 -37.44 51.23
N ALA A 224 8.77 -36.39 51.40
CA ALA A 224 8.06 -36.13 52.65
C ALA A 224 7.10 -37.29 53.00
N ALA A 225 6.33 -37.79 52.03
CA ALA A 225 5.44 -38.93 52.26
C ALA A 225 6.21 -40.23 52.60
N ALA A 226 7.36 -40.46 51.98
CA ALA A 226 8.22 -41.61 52.27
C ALA A 226 8.86 -41.50 53.67
N GLY A 227 9.36 -40.31 54.03
CA GLY A 227 9.89 -40.03 55.37
C GLY A 227 8.82 -40.23 56.44
N LEU A 228 7.61 -39.72 56.21
CA LEU A 228 6.48 -39.91 57.11
C LEU A 228 6.08 -41.38 57.24
N ALA A 229 6.07 -42.13 56.13
CA ALA A 229 5.78 -43.56 56.15
C ALA A 229 6.82 -44.34 56.95
N GLN A 230 8.11 -43.99 56.79
CA GLN A 230 9.21 -44.58 57.57
C GLN A 230 9.08 -44.25 59.06
N GLU A 231 8.77 -43.00 59.42
CA GLU A 231 8.53 -42.59 60.80
C GLU A 231 7.31 -43.32 61.39
N THR A 232 6.25 -43.50 60.60
CA THR A 232 5.07 -44.28 61.00
C THR A 232 5.42 -45.76 61.22
N GLU A 233 6.30 -46.32 60.40
CA GLU A 233 6.77 -47.70 60.54
C GLU A 233 7.67 -47.86 61.77
N GLN A 234 8.60 -46.91 61.99
CA GLN A 234 9.46 -46.87 63.16
C GLN A 234 8.65 -46.76 64.45
N THR A 235 7.73 -45.79 64.53
CA THR A 235 6.84 -45.65 65.70
C THR A 235 5.99 -46.91 65.92
N ARG A 236 5.51 -47.57 64.87
CA ARG A 236 4.82 -48.87 64.99
C ARG A 236 5.73 -49.98 65.51
N ALA A 237 6.97 -50.04 65.05
CA ALA A 237 7.95 -51.03 65.50
C ALA A 237 8.39 -50.79 66.95
N GLU A 238 8.59 -49.54 67.35
CA GLU A 238 8.87 -49.13 68.73
C GLU A 238 7.71 -49.50 69.66
N VAL A 239 6.47 -49.15 69.29
CA VAL A 239 5.28 -49.54 70.06
C VAL A 239 5.11 -51.07 70.12
N ALA A 240 5.45 -51.80 69.05
CA ALA A 240 5.43 -53.26 69.06
C ALA A 240 6.50 -53.86 69.98
N LEU A 241 7.70 -53.28 70.02
CA LEU A 241 8.76 -53.71 70.92
C LEU A 241 8.39 -53.42 72.39
N GLU A 242 7.87 -52.23 72.67
CA GLU A 242 7.38 -51.86 74.00
C GLU A 242 6.25 -52.81 74.44
N LEU A 243 5.36 -53.19 73.51
CA LEU A 243 4.29 -54.15 73.74
C LEU A 243 4.84 -55.53 74.13
N ASP A 244 5.82 -56.03 73.39
CA ASP A 244 6.43 -57.33 73.67
C ASP A 244 7.20 -57.33 74.99
N GLN A 245 7.89 -56.22 75.31
CA GLN A 245 8.56 -56.04 76.60
C GLN A 245 7.58 -55.98 77.77
N ALA A 246 6.51 -55.20 77.65
CA ALA A 246 5.48 -55.09 78.68
C ALA A 246 4.80 -56.44 78.92
N ARG A 247 4.47 -57.18 77.85
CA ARG A 247 3.91 -58.53 77.95
C ARG A 247 4.88 -59.52 78.60
N ALA A 248 6.16 -59.47 78.25
CA ALA A 248 7.18 -60.35 78.85
C ALA A 248 7.43 -60.03 80.33
N THR A 249 7.35 -58.76 80.72
CA THR A 249 7.45 -58.34 82.13
C THR A 249 6.21 -58.79 82.91
N LEU A 250 5.00 -58.53 82.39
CA LEU A 250 3.77 -59.00 83.02
C LEU A 250 3.75 -60.53 83.14
N ALA A 251 4.19 -61.25 82.11
CA ALA A 251 4.29 -62.71 82.16
C ALA A 251 5.26 -63.17 83.27
N ARG A 252 6.43 -62.53 83.41
CA ARG A 252 7.39 -62.81 84.47
C ARG A 252 6.84 -62.50 85.85
N GLU A 253 6.16 -61.37 86.03
CA GLU A 253 5.52 -60.97 87.28
C GLU A 253 4.42 -61.95 87.68
N THR A 254 3.56 -62.36 86.73
CA THR A 254 2.52 -63.36 86.98
C THR A 254 3.10 -64.74 87.33
N GLU A 255 4.18 -65.16 86.68
CA GLU A 255 4.83 -66.44 86.99
C GLU A 255 5.52 -66.39 88.36
N GLN A 256 6.21 -65.29 88.68
CA GLN A 256 6.83 -65.10 89.98
C GLN A 256 5.79 -65.13 91.11
N ALA A 257 4.69 -64.40 90.94
CA ALA A 257 3.58 -64.39 91.89
C ALA A 257 2.94 -65.78 92.06
N ARG A 258 2.81 -66.57 90.98
CA ARG A 258 2.36 -67.97 91.07
C ARG A 258 3.32 -68.85 91.86
N ILE A 259 4.63 -68.69 91.65
CA ILE A 259 5.66 -69.44 92.39
C ILE A 259 5.60 -69.07 93.88
N ASP A 260 5.47 -67.79 94.20
CA ASP A 260 5.43 -67.31 95.58
C ASP A 260 4.14 -67.77 96.29
N LEU A 261 2.99 -67.69 95.63
CA LEU A 261 1.73 -68.27 96.13
C LEU A 261 1.87 -69.79 96.36
N ALA A 262 2.45 -70.54 95.41
CA ALA A 262 2.68 -71.97 95.57
C ALA A 262 3.59 -72.28 96.77
N ARG A 263 4.63 -71.47 97.01
CA ARG A 263 5.52 -71.60 98.18
C ARG A 263 4.80 -71.30 99.48
N GLU A 264 4.03 -70.22 99.54
CA GLU A 264 3.26 -69.86 100.74
C GLU A 264 2.26 -70.96 101.10
N THR A 265 1.60 -71.53 100.10
CA THR A 265 0.61 -72.60 100.31
C THR A 265 1.25 -73.91 100.77
N GLU A 266 2.42 -74.28 100.23
CA GLU A 266 3.18 -75.44 100.69
C GLU A 266 3.73 -75.22 102.11
N GLN A 267 4.22 -74.02 102.42
CA GLN A 267 4.68 -73.67 103.75
C GLN A 267 3.55 -73.77 104.79
N ALA A 268 2.38 -73.19 104.48
CA ALA A 268 1.19 -73.29 105.32
C ALA A 268 0.75 -74.76 105.54
N ARG A 269 0.86 -75.59 104.50
CA ARG A 269 0.57 -77.02 104.59
C ARG A 269 1.54 -77.76 105.52
N LEU A 270 2.83 -77.49 105.41
CA LEU A 270 3.87 -78.11 106.27
C LEU A 270 3.72 -77.67 107.72
N ASP A 271 3.43 -76.39 107.96
CA ASP A 271 3.17 -75.86 109.31
C ASP A 271 1.93 -76.52 109.92
N LEU A 272 0.84 -76.70 109.16
CA LEU A 272 -0.34 -77.44 109.62
C LEU A 272 -0.02 -78.90 109.95
N GLU A 273 0.77 -79.58 109.12
CA GLU A 273 1.16 -80.97 109.37
C GLU A 273 1.97 -81.09 110.67
N ARG A 274 2.90 -80.15 110.91
CA ARG A 274 3.67 -80.07 112.15
C ARG A 274 2.78 -79.84 113.36
N GLU A 275 1.89 -78.84 113.32
CA GLU A 275 0.96 -78.55 114.42
C GLU A 275 0.05 -79.75 114.72
N SER A 276 -0.45 -80.43 113.69
CA SER A 276 -1.25 -81.65 113.84
C SER A 276 -0.44 -82.79 114.48
N GLY A 277 0.85 -82.92 114.13
CA GLY A 277 1.76 -83.90 114.72
C GLY A 277 2.05 -83.63 116.19
N GLU A 278 2.35 -82.37 116.54
CA GLU A 278 2.56 -81.94 117.92
C GLU A 278 1.29 -82.10 118.78
N ALA A 279 0.11 -81.83 118.22
CA ALA A 279 -1.16 -82.07 118.90
C ALA A 279 -1.38 -83.57 119.17
N ARG A 280 -1.11 -84.44 118.19
CA ARG A 280 -1.21 -85.90 118.35
C ARG A 280 -0.26 -86.44 119.43
N GLN A 281 0.99 -85.98 119.45
CA GLN A 281 1.97 -86.36 120.46
C GLN A 281 1.55 -85.92 121.87
N ARG A 282 1.00 -84.70 122.01
CA ARG A 282 0.46 -84.20 123.27
C ARG A 282 -0.66 -85.08 123.79
N ILE A 283 -1.64 -85.43 122.94
CA ILE A 283 -2.72 -86.35 123.31
C ILE A 283 -2.13 -87.69 123.75
N GLU A 284 -1.23 -88.29 122.97
CA GLU A 284 -0.65 -89.60 123.30
C GLU A 284 0.10 -89.60 124.64
N ALA A 285 0.79 -88.51 124.98
CA ALA A 285 1.39 -88.31 126.29
C ALA A 285 0.34 -88.23 127.41
N GLU A 286 -0.75 -87.46 127.23
CA GLU A 286 -1.87 -87.41 128.18
C GLU A 286 -2.52 -88.79 128.37
N ILE A 287 -2.66 -89.59 127.31
CA ILE A 287 -3.14 -90.98 127.40
C ILE A 287 -2.20 -91.83 128.25
N ALA A 288 -0.89 -91.71 128.02
CA ALA A 288 0.12 -92.49 128.74
C ALA A 288 0.15 -92.11 130.23
N GLU A 289 0.10 -90.81 130.56
CA GLU A 289 0.02 -90.33 131.94
C GLU A 289 -1.24 -90.84 132.63
N ALA A 290 -2.41 -90.74 132.00
CA ALA A 290 -3.67 -91.27 132.55
C ALA A 290 -3.60 -92.78 132.81
N ARG A 291 -2.95 -93.55 131.93
CA ARG A 291 -2.71 -94.99 132.14
C ARG A 291 -1.78 -95.27 133.31
N THR A 292 -0.68 -94.53 133.43
CA THR A 292 0.26 -94.70 134.55
C THR A 292 -0.34 -94.29 135.89
N ALA A 293 -1.16 -93.24 135.93
CA ALA A 293 -1.90 -92.83 137.12
C ALA A 293 -2.89 -93.93 137.55
N LEU A 294 -3.62 -94.51 136.60
CA LEU A 294 -4.52 -95.64 136.85
C LEU A 294 -3.77 -96.88 137.38
N ASP A 295 -2.62 -97.23 136.78
CA ASP A 295 -1.80 -98.34 137.27
C ASP A 295 -1.23 -98.08 138.67
N HIS A 296 -0.88 -96.83 138.98
CA HIS A 296 -0.44 -96.43 140.32
C HIS A 296 -1.57 -96.53 141.34
N GLU A 297 -2.78 -96.09 140.99
CA GLU A 297 -3.97 -96.17 141.84
C GLU A 297 -4.38 -97.64 142.10
N LEU A 298 -4.34 -98.49 141.06
CA LEU A 298 -4.55 -99.93 141.19
C LEU A 298 -3.47 -100.60 142.07
N SER A 299 -2.21 -100.16 141.96
CA SER A 299 -1.12 -100.66 142.79
C SER A 299 -1.26 -100.20 144.24
N GLN A 300 -1.62 -98.94 144.49
CA GLN A 300 -1.86 -98.39 145.81
C GLN A 300 -3.02 -99.11 146.50
N GLN A 301 -4.15 -99.26 145.79
CA GLN A 301 -5.28 -100.06 146.27
C GLN A 301 -4.87 -101.50 146.60
N ARG A 302 -4.01 -102.14 145.79
CA ARG A 302 -3.47 -103.47 146.10
C ARG A 302 -2.58 -103.49 147.35
N THR A 303 -1.72 -102.50 147.57
CA THR A 303 -0.87 -102.41 148.78
C THR A 303 -1.66 -102.08 150.04
N ASP A 304 -2.71 -101.28 149.93
CA ASP A 304 -3.57 -100.96 151.07
C ASP A 304 -4.45 -102.17 151.45
N LEU A 305 -4.98 -102.90 150.46
CA LEU A 305 -5.58 -104.23 150.66
C LEU A 305 -4.60 -105.21 151.32
N GLN A 306 -3.31 -105.19 150.92
CA GLN A 306 -2.30 -106.09 151.50
C GLN A 306 -1.99 -105.77 152.97
N ARG A 307 -2.07 -104.49 153.39
CA ARG A 307 -1.87 -104.07 154.79
C ARG A 307 -3.06 -104.43 155.67
N GLU A 308 -4.29 -104.38 155.16
CA GLU A 308 -5.49 -104.88 155.85
C GLU A 308 -5.50 -106.41 156.01
N ILE A 309 -4.93 -107.14 155.03
CA ILE A 309 -4.82 -108.60 155.05
C ILE A 309 -3.91 -109.12 156.18
N ASP A 310 -2.85 -108.40 156.53
CA ASP A 310 -1.94 -108.83 157.60
C ASP A 310 -2.46 -108.52 159.02
N ALA A 311 -3.39 -107.56 159.16
CA ALA A 311 -4.02 -107.23 160.44
C ALA A 311 -5.22 -108.14 160.81
N THR A 312 -5.95 -108.66 159.81
CA THR A 312 -7.20 -109.45 160.01
C THR A 312 -6.97 -110.97 160.04
N ARG A 313 -5.76 -111.44 159.73
CA ARG A 313 -5.34 -112.85 159.80
C ARG A 313 -5.35 -113.45 161.21
N ALA A 314 -5.60 -112.67 162.25
CA ALA A 314 -5.77 -113.14 163.61
C ALA A 314 -7.23 -113.47 163.99
N GLU A 315 -8.27 -113.11 163.20
CA GLU A 315 -9.66 -113.20 163.68
C GLU A 315 -10.71 -113.99 162.88
N LEU A 316 -10.68 -114.17 161.54
CA LEU A 316 -11.87 -114.76 160.86
C LEU A 316 -11.58 -115.69 159.66
N GLY A 317 -11.69 -117.00 159.92
CA GLY A 317 -11.58 -118.08 158.93
C GLY A 317 -12.91 -118.59 158.32
N LEU A 318 -14.06 -117.94 158.55
CA LEU A 318 -15.38 -118.46 158.17
C LEU A 318 -16.17 -117.66 157.09
N GLU A 319 -15.63 -116.59 156.48
CA GLU A 319 -16.34 -115.74 155.48
C GLU A 319 -15.68 -115.69 154.08
N ARG A 320 -15.10 -116.80 153.58
CA ARG A 320 -14.18 -116.75 152.42
C ARG A 320 -14.76 -117.05 151.02
N GLU A 321 -16.06 -117.29 150.84
CA GLU A 321 -16.62 -117.65 149.52
C GLU A 321 -17.67 -116.68 148.93
N GLN A 322 -17.91 -115.51 149.53
CA GLN A 322 -18.88 -114.53 148.98
C GLN A 322 -18.28 -113.20 148.48
N ALA A 323 -16.98 -112.93 148.65
CA ALA A 323 -16.35 -111.66 148.27
C ALA A 323 -15.49 -111.69 146.98
N LYS A 324 -15.62 -112.71 146.13
CA LYS A 324 -14.85 -112.83 144.87
C LYS A 324 -15.55 -112.26 143.62
N THR A 325 -16.85 -111.96 143.67
CA THR A 325 -17.63 -111.58 142.48
C THR A 325 -17.80 -110.08 142.27
N ASP A 326 -17.55 -109.24 143.27
CA ASP A 326 -17.90 -107.81 143.19
C ASP A 326 -16.70 -106.90 142.80
N LEU A 327 -15.46 -107.25 143.19
CA LEU A 327 -14.26 -106.47 142.83
C LEU A 327 -13.87 -106.55 141.33
N ALA A 328 -14.30 -107.61 140.62
CA ALA A 328 -14.04 -107.77 139.19
C ALA A 328 -14.97 -106.90 138.31
N ARG A 329 -16.16 -106.49 138.81
CA ARG A 329 -17.10 -105.67 138.05
C ARG A 329 -16.76 -104.17 138.09
N GLU A 330 -16.13 -103.69 139.16
CA GLU A 330 -15.76 -102.26 139.29
C GLU A 330 -14.51 -101.91 138.46
N SER A 331 -13.54 -102.82 138.35
CA SER A 331 -12.34 -102.66 137.49
C SER A 331 -12.69 -102.52 135.99
N GLU A 332 -13.68 -103.26 135.52
CA GLU A 332 -14.06 -103.25 134.09
C GLU A 332 -14.87 -101.99 133.74
N ALA A 333 -15.67 -101.47 134.68
CA ALA A 333 -16.43 -100.24 134.50
C ALA A 333 -15.53 -98.98 134.46
N ALA A 334 -14.38 -98.98 135.13
CA ALA A 334 -13.42 -97.88 135.09
C ALA A 334 -12.66 -97.80 133.74
N LYS A 335 -12.28 -98.95 133.17
CA LYS A 335 -11.60 -99.02 131.86
C LYS A 335 -12.46 -98.51 130.71
N GLN A 336 -13.74 -98.89 130.67
CA GLN A 336 -14.66 -98.47 129.60
C GLN A 336 -14.94 -96.95 129.60
N ARG A 337 -14.93 -96.30 130.77
CA ARG A 337 -15.08 -94.83 130.86
C ARG A 337 -13.88 -94.10 130.27
N LEU A 338 -12.66 -94.54 130.60
CA LEU A 338 -11.43 -93.98 130.06
C LEU A 338 -11.32 -94.18 128.54
N GLU A 339 -11.67 -95.37 128.03
CA GLU A 339 -11.70 -95.59 126.57
C GLU A 339 -12.68 -94.65 125.85
N HIS A 340 -13.82 -94.35 126.46
CA HIS A 340 -14.79 -93.43 125.88
C HIS A 340 -14.33 -91.96 125.90
N GLU A 341 -13.66 -91.52 126.97
CA GLU A 341 -13.06 -90.17 127.04
C GLU A 341 -11.91 -90.00 126.04
N LEU A 342 -11.06 -91.01 125.88
CA LEU A 342 -10.01 -91.04 124.87
C LEU A 342 -10.56 -91.02 123.44
N GLY A 343 -11.67 -91.71 123.20
CA GLY A 343 -12.38 -91.66 121.91
C GLY A 343 -12.94 -90.28 121.61
N ARG A 344 -13.47 -89.57 122.61
CA ARG A 344 -13.99 -88.20 122.44
C ARG A 344 -12.89 -87.19 122.17
N LEU A 345 -11.74 -87.27 122.84
CA LEU A 345 -10.62 -86.37 122.60
C LEU A 345 -10.05 -86.54 121.19
N ARG A 346 -9.89 -87.77 120.71
CA ARG A 346 -9.43 -88.04 119.33
C ARG A 346 -10.38 -87.49 118.28
N ALA A 347 -11.69 -87.74 118.43
CA ALA A 347 -12.70 -87.25 117.48
C ALA A 347 -12.77 -85.71 117.44
N ARG A 348 -12.57 -85.03 118.57
CA ARG A 348 -12.52 -83.57 118.63
C ARG A 348 -11.30 -83.01 117.89
N HIS A 349 -10.12 -83.60 118.09
CA HIS A 349 -8.91 -83.17 117.38
C HIS A 349 -8.95 -83.48 115.89
N ASP A 350 -9.50 -84.62 115.48
CA ASP A 350 -9.71 -84.91 114.06
C ASP A 350 -10.66 -83.88 113.42
N ALA A 351 -11.69 -83.43 114.15
CA ALA A 351 -12.57 -82.34 113.69
C ALA A 351 -11.84 -80.98 113.61
N ASP A 352 -10.98 -80.65 114.58
CA ASP A 352 -10.19 -79.41 114.56
C ASP A 352 -9.16 -79.41 113.39
N VAL A 353 -8.59 -80.58 113.07
CA VAL A 353 -7.69 -80.75 111.90
C VAL A 353 -8.45 -80.64 110.58
N GLU A 354 -9.65 -81.21 110.49
CA GLU A 354 -10.46 -81.06 109.28
C GLU A 354 -10.97 -79.62 109.12
N GLN A 355 -11.29 -78.92 110.21
CA GLN A 355 -11.67 -77.51 110.18
C GLN A 355 -10.51 -76.62 109.70
N SER A 356 -9.31 -76.78 110.27
CA SER A 356 -8.13 -76.02 109.84
C SER A 356 -7.71 -76.30 108.38
N ARG A 357 -7.89 -77.53 107.90
CA ARG A 357 -7.73 -77.85 106.46
C ARG A 357 -8.75 -77.14 105.57
N ALA A 358 -10.01 -77.07 106.02
CA ALA A 358 -11.06 -76.39 105.28
C ALA A 358 -10.84 -74.87 105.24
N ASP A 359 -10.39 -74.29 106.37
CA ASP A 359 -10.07 -72.86 106.47
C ASP A 359 -8.87 -72.51 105.56
N LEU A 360 -7.80 -73.31 105.58
CA LEU A 360 -6.65 -73.13 104.68
C LEU A 360 -6.99 -73.33 103.19
N ALA A 361 -7.90 -74.26 102.87
CA ALA A 361 -8.37 -74.44 101.50
C ALA A 361 -9.15 -73.20 101.01
N LEU A 362 -9.98 -72.62 101.88
CA LEU A 362 -10.71 -71.39 101.58
C LEU A 362 -9.78 -70.19 101.39
N GLU A 363 -8.78 -70.03 102.26
CA GLU A 363 -7.77 -68.97 102.15
C GLU A 363 -6.96 -69.08 100.85
N HIS A 364 -6.57 -70.29 100.46
CA HIS A 364 -5.89 -70.55 99.18
C HIS A 364 -6.79 -70.22 97.97
N ASP A 365 -8.07 -70.60 98.01
CA ASP A 365 -8.99 -70.33 96.91
C ASP A 365 -9.30 -68.83 96.79
N GLN A 366 -9.38 -68.12 97.92
CA GLN A 366 -9.47 -66.65 97.95
C GLN A 366 -8.21 -66.00 97.38
N ALA A 367 -7.01 -66.41 97.82
CA ALA A 367 -5.75 -65.88 97.31
C ALA A 367 -5.57 -66.11 95.80
N LYS A 368 -6.07 -67.24 95.28
CA LYS A 368 -6.10 -67.51 93.84
C LYS A 368 -7.06 -66.60 93.10
N ALA A 369 -8.27 -66.41 93.62
CA ALA A 369 -9.27 -65.54 92.99
C ALA A 369 -8.79 -64.07 92.95
N ASP A 370 -8.18 -63.59 94.04
CA ASP A 370 -7.61 -62.25 94.11
C ASP A 370 -6.44 -62.09 93.11
N PHE A 371 -5.54 -63.07 93.03
CA PHE A 371 -4.46 -63.07 92.05
C PHE A 371 -4.96 -63.08 90.59
N GLU A 372 -5.99 -63.88 90.28
CA GLU A 372 -6.60 -63.91 88.96
C GLU A 372 -7.27 -62.58 88.59
N ALA A 373 -7.92 -61.92 89.57
CA ALA A 373 -8.52 -60.61 89.38
C ALA A 373 -7.46 -59.52 89.13
N ASP A 374 -6.38 -59.49 89.89
CA ASP A 374 -5.28 -58.53 89.70
C ASP A 374 -4.57 -58.73 88.36
N ALA A 375 -4.37 -59.98 87.93
CA ALA A 375 -3.78 -60.30 86.63
C ALA A 375 -4.67 -59.85 85.46
N GLU A 376 -5.99 -59.97 85.59
CA GLU A 376 -6.94 -59.50 84.57
C GLU A 376 -7.01 -57.97 84.55
N GLN A 377 -7.02 -57.32 85.72
CA GLN A 377 -6.99 -55.86 85.81
C GLN A 377 -5.73 -55.27 85.16
N ALA A 378 -4.54 -55.87 85.42
CA ALA A 378 -3.29 -55.46 84.78
C ALA A 378 -3.32 -55.62 83.25
N ARG A 379 -4.02 -56.63 82.72
CA ARG A 379 -4.24 -56.80 81.27
C ARG A 379 -5.14 -55.71 80.70
N ILE A 380 -6.25 -55.41 81.35
CA ILE A 380 -7.20 -54.38 80.93
C ILE A 380 -6.52 -53.01 80.91
N ASP A 381 -5.73 -52.68 81.94
CA ASP A 381 -5.03 -51.41 82.02
C ASP A 381 -3.97 -51.27 80.93
N LEU A 382 -3.22 -52.34 80.63
CA LEU A 382 -2.29 -52.39 79.51
C LEU A 382 -3.02 -52.20 78.17
N GLU A 383 -4.14 -52.88 77.94
CA GLU A 383 -4.94 -52.74 76.72
C GLU A 383 -5.50 -51.32 76.52
N ASN A 384 -5.94 -50.68 77.61
CA ASN A 384 -6.40 -49.29 77.59
C ASN A 384 -5.28 -48.31 77.24
N GLN A 385 -4.09 -48.46 77.83
CA GLN A 385 -2.92 -47.64 77.52
C GLN A 385 -2.51 -47.79 76.04
N LEU A 386 -2.56 -49.02 75.51
CA LEU A 386 -2.25 -49.30 74.11
C LEU A 386 -3.27 -48.71 73.14
N SER A 387 -4.55 -48.79 73.49
CA SER A 387 -5.64 -48.14 72.73
C SER A 387 -5.44 -46.63 72.67
N ALA A 388 -5.02 -46.01 73.79
CA ALA A 388 -4.70 -44.58 73.84
C ALA A 388 -3.49 -44.22 72.98
N MET A 389 -2.40 -45.01 73.03
CA MET A 389 -1.21 -44.81 72.20
C MET A 389 -1.52 -44.92 70.70
N ARG A 390 -2.29 -45.94 70.29
CA ARG A 390 -2.74 -46.11 68.89
C ARG A 390 -3.59 -44.93 68.41
N LYS A 391 -4.55 -44.48 69.22
CA LYS A 391 -5.38 -43.31 68.87
C LYS A 391 -4.56 -42.04 68.69
N LYS A 392 -3.53 -41.82 69.51
CA LYS A 392 -2.61 -40.68 69.35
C LYS A 392 -1.80 -40.79 68.05
N ALA A 393 -1.23 -41.95 67.76
CA ALA A 393 -0.50 -42.19 66.52
C ALA A 393 -1.38 -41.99 65.28
N ASP A 394 -2.61 -42.53 65.28
CA ASP A 394 -3.56 -42.35 64.18
C ASP A 394 -3.99 -40.88 64.01
N HIS A 395 -4.09 -40.12 65.10
CA HIS A 395 -4.40 -38.70 65.05
C HIS A 395 -3.29 -37.88 64.40
N GLU A 396 -2.04 -38.09 64.79
CA GLU A 396 -0.87 -37.42 64.20
C GLU A 396 -0.72 -37.77 62.71
N VAL A 397 -0.85 -39.06 62.35
CA VAL A 397 -0.85 -39.49 60.94
C VAL A 397 -2.01 -38.84 60.17
N GLY A 398 -3.19 -38.74 60.77
CA GLY A 398 -4.34 -38.09 60.17
C GLY A 398 -4.15 -36.60 59.95
N LYS A 399 -3.48 -35.91 60.88
CA LYS A 399 -3.15 -34.47 60.78
C LYS A 399 -2.15 -34.22 59.65
N LEU A 400 -1.03 -34.94 59.63
CA LEU A 400 0.02 -34.79 58.62
C LEU A 400 -0.48 -35.11 57.21
N ARG A 401 -1.39 -36.09 57.07
CA ARG A 401 -2.06 -36.37 55.79
C ARG A 401 -2.90 -35.20 55.29
N ARG A 402 -3.66 -34.54 56.17
CA ARG A 402 -4.47 -33.37 55.79
C ARG A 402 -3.59 -32.20 55.38
N GLU A 403 -2.50 -31.96 56.09
CA GLU A 403 -1.53 -30.91 55.75
C GLU A 403 -0.88 -31.17 54.38
N THR A 404 -0.51 -32.41 54.09
CA THR A 404 0.05 -32.80 52.78
C THR A 404 -0.97 -32.64 51.66
N GLU A 405 -2.23 -33.01 51.89
CA GLU A 405 -3.30 -32.88 50.91
C GLU A 405 -3.65 -31.41 50.66
N GLN A 406 -3.70 -30.60 51.72
CA GLN A 406 -3.92 -29.15 51.59
C GLN A 406 -2.80 -28.50 50.77
N ALA A 407 -1.53 -28.81 51.06
CA ALA A 407 -0.40 -28.29 50.30
C ALA A 407 -0.47 -28.67 48.80
N ARG A 408 -0.96 -29.88 48.47
CA ARG A 408 -1.18 -30.30 47.08
C ARG A 408 -2.30 -29.51 46.40
N ILE A 409 -3.40 -29.26 47.09
CA ILE A 409 -4.53 -28.49 46.56
C ILE A 409 -4.08 -27.04 46.31
N ASP A 410 -3.39 -26.43 47.27
CA ASP A 410 -2.89 -25.05 47.15
C ASP A 410 -1.92 -24.91 45.97
N LEU A 411 -1.02 -25.89 45.79
CA LEU A 411 -0.12 -25.95 44.63
C LEU A 411 -0.86 -26.09 43.30
N ASP A 412 -1.86 -26.98 43.21
CA ASP A 412 -2.63 -27.16 41.98
C ASP A 412 -3.38 -25.88 41.58
N VAL A 413 -3.88 -25.13 42.57
CA VAL A 413 -4.49 -23.82 42.35
C VAL A 413 -3.46 -22.80 41.85
N GLU A 414 -2.27 -22.73 42.45
CA GLU A 414 -1.22 -21.81 42.00
C GLU A 414 -0.74 -22.15 40.58
N LEU A 415 -0.52 -23.43 40.26
CA LEU A 415 -0.09 -23.86 38.93
C LEU A 415 -1.16 -23.57 37.86
N LYS A 416 -2.45 -23.72 38.20
CA LYS A 416 -3.54 -23.33 37.30
C LYS A 416 -3.58 -21.82 37.10
N ALA A 417 -3.49 -21.04 38.18
CA ALA A 417 -3.47 -19.58 38.09
C ALA A 417 -2.32 -19.06 37.22
N ARG A 418 -1.10 -19.60 37.41
CA ARG A 418 0.06 -19.22 36.56
C ARG A 418 -0.11 -19.61 35.10
N ARG A 419 -0.72 -20.77 34.82
CA ARG A 419 -1.02 -21.17 33.44
C ARG A 419 -2.04 -20.25 32.80
N ASP A 420 -3.12 -19.95 33.50
CA ASP A 420 -4.18 -19.07 33.00
C ASP A 420 -3.64 -17.65 32.75
N GLU A 421 -2.79 -17.13 33.65
CA GLU A 421 -2.13 -15.83 33.50
C GLU A 421 -1.21 -15.79 32.27
N ALA A 422 -0.34 -16.80 32.11
CA ALA A 422 0.53 -16.92 30.95
C ALA A 422 -0.27 -17.04 29.64
N GLU A 423 -1.31 -17.87 29.61
CA GLU A 423 -2.18 -18.02 28.44
C GLU A 423 -2.88 -16.71 28.07
N GLN A 424 -3.37 -15.95 29.06
CA GLN A 424 -3.97 -14.63 28.83
C GLN A 424 -2.95 -13.62 28.31
N GLU A 425 -1.74 -13.61 28.83
CA GLU A 425 -0.69 -12.71 28.37
C GLU A 425 -0.29 -12.99 26.92
N HIS A 426 -0.03 -14.27 26.58
CA HIS A 426 0.28 -14.68 25.20
C HIS A 426 -0.87 -14.36 24.25
N LEU A 427 -2.12 -14.56 24.68
CA LEU A 427 -3.30 -14.22 23.89
C LEU A 427 -3.39 -12.70 23.66
N ALA A 428 -3.16 -11.89 24.69
CA ALA A 428 -3.19 -10.44 24.59
C ALA A 428 -2.10 -9.92 23.64
N ARG A 429 -0.86 -10.42 23.78
CA ARG A 429 0.25 -10.09 22.87
C ARG A 429 -0.03 -10.52 21.44
N HIS A 430 -0.62 -11.70 21.24
CA HIS A 430 -1.02 -12.17 19.91
C HIS A 430 -2.10 -11.27 19.29
N GLN A 431 -3.14 -10.92 20.06
CA GLN A 431 -4.20 -10.01 19.59
C GLN A 431 -3.65 -8.63 19.23
N GLU A 432 -2.73 -8.09 20.04
CA GLU A 432 -2.05 -6.83 19.75
C GLU A 432 -1.26 -6.92 18.43
N ALA A 433 -0.41 -7.93 18.26
CA ALA A 433 0.36 -8.14 17.04
C ALA A 433 -0.54 -8.32 15.79
N VAL A 434 -1.65 -9.05 15.92
CA VAL A 434 -2.67 -9.18 14.86
C VAL A 434 -3.30 -7.83 14.53
N SER A 435 -3.67 -7.04 15.54
CA SER A 435 -4.28 -5.72 15.33
C SER A 435 -3.34 -4.75 14.63
N GLN A 436 -2.04 -4.77 14.97
CA GLN A 436 -1.02 -3.96 14.33
C GLN A 436 -0.83 -4.40 12.88
N THR A 437 -0.66 -5.71 12.65
CA THR A 437 -0.55 -6.31 11.30
C THR A 437 -1.74 -5.92 10.43
N GLN A 438 -2.96 -5.99 10.97
CA GLN A 438 -4.17 -5.64 10.24
C GLN A 438 -4.20 -4.16 9.84
N LYS A 439 -3.85 -3.25 10.76
CA LYS A 439 -3.75 -1.81 10.45
C LYS A 439 -2.80 -1.53 9.29
N PHE A 440 -1.61 -2.14 9.32
CA PHE A 440 -0.64 -1.98 8.23
C PHE A 440 -1.17 -2.55 6.90
N LEU A 441 -1.87 -3.68 6.93
CA LEU A 441 -2.50 -4.24 5.72
C LEU A 441 -3.60 -3.32 5.17
N ASP A 442 -4.42 -2.74 6.05
CA ASP A 442 -5.48 -1.80 5.67
C ASP A 442 -4.89 -0.52 5.06
N ASP A 443 -3.84 0.04 5.67
CA ASP A 443 -3.13 1.22 5.17
C ASP A 443 -2.46 0.95 3.82
N ALA A 444 -1.78 -0.20 3.67
CA ALA A 444 -1.16 -0.59 2.40
C ALA A 444 -2.21 -0.81 1.29
N ASN A 445 -3.36 -1.41 1.62
CA ASN A 445 -4.45 -1.58 0.68
C ASN A 445 -5.08 -0.23 0.28
N ALA A 446 -5.22 0.70 1.22
CA ALA A 446 -5.71 2.05 0.93
C ALA A 446 -4.76 2.81 -0.02
N GLN A 447 -3.44 2.76 0.25
CA GLN A 447 -2.43 3.37 -0.61
C GLN A 447 -2.42 2.75 -2.02
N LEU A 448 -2.58 1.42 -2.12
CA LEU A 448 -2.67 0.74 -3.42
C LEU A 448 -3.93 1.16 -4.18
N ALA A 449 -5.07 1.25 -3.50
CA ALA A 449 -6.32 1.69 -4.11
C ALA A 449 -6.22 3.13 -4.62
N GLU A 450 -5.60 4.03 -3.85
CA GLU A 450 -5.35 5.41 -4.27
C GLU A 450 -4.40 5.48 -5.47
N ALA A 451 -3.33 4.67 -5.49
CA ALA A 451 -2.41 4.60 -6.63
C ALA A 451 -3.11 4.12 -7.91
N ILE A 452 -3.98 3.11 -7.80
CA ILE A 452 -4.78 2.60 -8.92
C ILE A 452 -5.76 3.66 -9.41
N ALA A 453 -6.45 4.36 -8.50
CA ALA A 453 -7.37 5.44 -8.84
C ALA A 453 -6.65 6.58 -9.59
N ARG A 454 -5.53 7.07 -9.04
CA ARG A 454 -4.70 8.10 -9.71
C ARG A 454 -4.21 7.66 -11.09
N THR A 455 -3.78 6.41 -11.24
CA THR A 455 -3.35 5.87 -12.54
C THR A 455 -4.50 5.85 -13.54
N LYS A 456 -5.72 5.49 -13.08
CA LYS A 456 -6.91 5.46 -13.92
C LYS A 456 -7.32 6.88 -14.34
N ASP A 457 -7.30 7.83 -13.41
CA ASP A 457 -7.65 9.22 -13.68
C ASP A 457 -6.65 9.86 -14.66
N ASN A 458 -5.34 9.65 -14.46
CA ASN A 458 -4.31 10.13 -15.38
C ASN A 458 -4.46 9.52 -16.78
N ARG A 459 -4.84 8.24 -16.89
CA ARG A 459 -5.13 7.61 -18.19
C ARG A 459 -6.37 8.22 -18.86
N ALA A 460 -7.43 8.44 -18.11
CA ALA A 460 -8.64 9.07 -18.63
C ALA A 460 -8.36 10.51 -19.12
N GLU A 461 -7.53 11.25 -18.41
CA GLU A 461 -7.11 12.59 -18.81
C GLU A 461 -6.21 12.56 -20.06
N ALA A 462 -5.26 11.62 -20.13
CA ALA A 462 -4.46 11.35 -21.31
C ALA A 462 -5.32 11.05 -22.56
N ASP A 463 -6.35 10.21 -22.42
CA ASP A 463 -7.27 9.90 -23.51
C ASP A 463 -8.09 11.13 -23.92
N ARG A 464 -8.53 11.96 -22.96
CA ARG A 464 -9.24 13.21 -23.25
C ARG A 464 -8.38 14.17 -24.06
N LEU A 465 -7.13 14.42 -23.63
CA LEU A 465 -6.21 15.31 -24.34
C LEU A 465 -5.98 14.87 -25.79
N ASP A 466 -5.80 13.56 -26.05
CA ASP A 466 -5.67 13.04 -27.42
C ASP A 466 -6.95 13.24 -28.24
N THR A 467 -8.14 13.02 -27.65
CA THR A 467 -9.41 13.26 -28.35
C THR A 467 -9.67 14.74 -28.65
N GLU A 468 -9.38 15.62 -27.70
CA GLU A 468 -9.53 17.07 -27.86
C GLU A 468 -8.56 17.62 -28.90
N ALA A 469 -7.29 17.24 -28.85
CA ALA A 469 -6.29 17.64 -29.83
C ALA A 469 -6.62 17.16 -31.25
N LYS A 470 -7.15 15.94 -31.41
CA LYS A 470 -7.63 15.45 -32.72
C LYS A 470 -8.85 16.21 -33.22
N ALA A 471 -9.74 16.64 -32.32
CA ALA A 471 -10.91 17.44 -32.69
C ALA A 471 -10.48 18.86 -33.11
N GLU A 472 -9.56 19.48 -32.35
CA GLU A 472 -8.98 20.79 -32.65
C GLU A 472 -8.23 20.78 -33.98
N SER A 473 -7.35 19.80 -34.19
CA SER A 473 -6.62 19.57 -35.45
C SER A 473 -7.57 19.48 -36.66
N ARG A 474 -8.67 18.72 -36.55
CA ARG A 474 -9.70 18.63 -37.60
C ARG A 474 -10.43 19.95 -37.83
N ALA A 475 -10.77 20.68 -36.77
CA ALA A 475 -11.44 21.97 -36.88
C ALA A 475 -10.55 23.00 -37.56
N LEU A 476 -9.26 23.01 -37.23
CA LEU A 476 -8.26 23.89 -37.82
C LEU A 476 -8.11 23.64 -39.32
N VAL A 477 -7.95 22.38 -39.73
CA VAL A 477 -7.87 22.02 -41.16
C VAL A 477 -9.18 22.36 -41.89
N SER A 478 -10.34 22.07 -41.30
CA SER A 478 -11.64 22.40 -41.92
C SER A 478 -11.84 23.91 -42.09
N GLN A 479 -11.39 24.72 -41.13
CA GLN A 479 -11.46 26.18 -41.24
C GLN A 479 -10.54 26.67 -42.35
N ALA A 480 -9.30 26.18 -42.40
CA ALA A 480 -8.35 26.52 -43.45
C ALA A 480 -8.83 26.10 -44.86
N GLU A 481 -9.51 24.95 -44.98
CA GLU A 481 -10.15 24.52 -46.22
C GLU A 481 -11.27 25.49 -46.66
N SER A 482 -12.08 25.98 -45.72
CA SER A 482 -13.10 27.01 -46.01
C SER A 482 -12.44 28.32 -46.47
N ASP A 483 -11.45 28.81 -45.74
CA ASP A 483 -10.78 30.07 -46.03
C ASP A 483 -10.04 30.02 -47.39
N ALA A 484 -9.40 28.88 -47.69
CA ALA A 484 -8.75 28.62 -48.97
C ALA A 484 -9.76 28.57 -50.13
N ALA A 485 -10.93 27.94 -49.93
CA ALA A 485 -11.99 27.91 -50.92
C ALA A 485 -12.58 29.30 -51.19
N ASP A 486 -12.79 30.09 -50.14
CA ASP A 486 -13.29 31.47 -50.25
C ASP A 486 -12.30 32.36 -51.00
N ALA A 487 -11.00 32.25 -50.71
CA ALA A 487 -9.95 33.00 -51.40
C ALA A 487 -9.91 32.70 -52.91
N VAL A 488 -10.04 31.44 -53.30
CA VAL A 488 -10.10 31.03 -54.73
C VAL A 488 -11.39 31.50 -55.38
N SER A 489 -12.53 31.35 -54.70
CA SER A 489 -13.84 31.80 -55.19
C SER A 489 -13.87 33.31 -55.44
N GLU A 490 -13.35 34.12 -54.51
CA GLU A 490 -13.26 35.58 -54.65
C GLU A 490 -12.33 35.96 -55.82
N ALA A 491 -11.24 35.22 -56.02
CA ALA A 491 -10.32 35.44 -57.14
C ALA A 491 -10.94 35.05 -58.49
N GLU A 492 -11.71 33.96 -58.55
CA GLU A 492 -12.47 33.56 -59.74
C GLU A 492 -13.53 34.59 -60.11
N ALA A 493 -14.25 35.14 -59.12
CA ALA A 493 -15.20 36.21 -59.33
C ALA A 493 -14.52 37.47 -59.91
N ARG A 494 -13.37 37.86 -59.34
CA ARG A 494 -12.56 38.99 -59.83
C ARG A 494 -12.03 38.76 -61.25
N ALA A 495 -11.49 37.58 -61.54
CA ALA A 495 -10.99 37.20 -62.86
C ALA A 495 -12.10 37.26 -63.93
N LYS A 496 -13.29 36.70 -63.61
CA LYS A 496 -14.47 36.78 -64.48
C LYS A 496 -14.89 38.24 -64.73
N ALA A 497 -14.89 39.08 -63.69
CA ALA A 497 -15.23 40.49 -63.82
C ALA A 497 -14.24 41.24 -64.73
N THR A 498 -12.92 41.00 -64.60
CA THR A 498 -11.90 41.60 -65.48
C THR A 498 -12.08 41.19 -66.93
N ILE A 499 -12.39 39.92 -67.19
CA ILE A 499 -12.66 39.42 -68.55
C ILE A 499 -13.93 40.07 -69.10
N ALA A 500 -15.02 40.12 -68.32
CA ALA A 500 -16.27 40.74 -68.75
C ALA A 500 -16.10 42.24 -69.07
N GLU A 501 -15.35 42.98 -68.25
CA GLU A 501 -15.04 44.39 -68.51
C GLU A 501 -14.20 44.57 -69.78
N ALA A 502 -13.24 43.67 -70.03
CA ALA A 502 -12.47 43.67 -71.27
C ALA A 502 -13.33 43.34 -72.49
N GLU A 503 -14.24 42.38 -72.39
CA GLU A 503 -15.22 42.07 -73.44
C GLU A 503 -16.13 43.27 -73.74
N GLU A 504 -16.60 43.98 -72.72
CA GLU A 504 -17.41 45.19 -72.90
C GLU A 504 -16.61 46.30 -73.62
N ARG A 505 -15.37 46.56 -73.19
CA ARG A 505 -14.49 47.55 -73.83
C ARG A 505 -14.16 47.19 -75.28
N THR A 506 -13.88 45.92 -75.57
CA THR A 506 -13.60 45.45 -76.94
C THR A 506 -14.83 45.55 -77.83
N ARG A 507 -16.03 45.22 -77.33
CA ARG A 507 -17.29 45.44 -78.08
C ARG A 507 -17.51 46.92 -78.39
N ALA A 508 -17.26 47.81 -77.44
CA ALA A 508 -17.38 49.25 -77.65
C ALA A 508 -16.38 49.77 -78.71
N LEU A 509 -15.12 49.30 -78.68
CA LEU A 509 -14.11 49.65 -79.69
C LEU A 509 -14.47 49.14 -81.08
N VAL A 510 -14.97 47.91 -81.19
CA VAL A 510 -15.44 47.38 -82.47
C VAL A 510 -16.62 48.19 -82.99
N SER A 511 -17.58 48.55 -82.14
CA SER A 511 -18.71 49.40 -82.52
C SER A 511 -18.26 50.78 -83.04
N ASP A 512 -17.36 51.47 -82.33
CA ASP A 512 -16.80 52.78 -82.78
C ASP A 512 -16.02 52.64 -84.09
N ALA A 513 -15.28 51.54 -84.27
CA ALA A 513 -14.59 51.26 -85.53
C ALA A 513 -15.57 50.98 -86.68
N GLU A 514 -16.64 50.23 -86.43
CA GLU A 514 -17.71 49.95 -87.40
C GLU A 514 -18.45 51.23 -87.82
N ASP A 515 -18.78 52.10 -86.86
CA ASP A 515 -19.40 53.39 -87.11
C ASP A 515 -18.51 54.28 -87.99
N ARG A 516 -17.21 54.38 -87.66
CA ARG A 516 -16.23 55.11 -88.49
C ARG A 516 -16.03 54.50 -89.87
N LEU A 517 -16.01 53.17 -89.98
CA LEU A 517 -15.97 52.49 -91.28
C LEU A 517 -17.22 52.78 -92.11
N SER A 518 -18.39 52.84 -91.47
CA SER A 518 -19.63 53.22 -92.14
C SER A 518 -19.56 54.65 -92.67
N GLN A 519 -18.99 55.57 -91.88
CA GLN A 519 -18.78 56.96 -92.29
C GLN A 519 -17.81 57.05 -93.47
N ILE A 520 -16.66 56.37 -93.42
CA ILE A 520 -15.68 56.33 -94.52
C ILE A 520 -16.33 55.76 -95.80
N ARG A 521 -17.17 54.73 -95.67
CA ARG A 521 -17.93 54.18 -96.82
C ARG A 521 -18.92 55.19 -97.38
N ILE A 522 -19.68 55.88 -96.54
CA ILE A 522 -20.62 56.92 -96.97
C ILE A 522 -19.88 58.06 -97.67
N GLU A 523 -18.76 58.53 -97.12
CA GLU A 523 -17.91 59.57 -97.72
C GLU A 523 -17.33 59.11 -99.06
N ARG A 524 -16.82 57.88 -99.14
CA ARG A 524 -16.32 57.27 -100.38
C ARG A 524 -17.41 57.17 -101.44
N ASP A 525 -18.60 56.68 -101.07
CA ASP A 525 -19.73 56.51 -101.99
C ASP A 525 -20.31 57.86 -102.42
N ALA A 526 -20.31 58.86 -101.54
CA ALA A 526 -20.69 60.24 -101.85
C ALA A 526 -19.69 60.90 -102.82
N VAL A 527 -18.38 60.68 -102.61
CA VAL A 527 -17.33 61.14 -103.54
C VAL A 527 -17.47 60.45 -104.90
N ALA A 528 -17.63 59.12 -104.91
CA ALA A 528 -17.86 58.36 -106.14
C ALA A 528 -19.13 58.83 -106.88
N GLY A 529 -20.25 59.02 -106.17
CA GLY A 529 -21.51 59.50 -106.72
C GLY A 529 -21.46 60.96 -107.19
N TYR A 530 -20.74 61.84 -106.49
CA TYR A 530 -20.50 63.22 -106.93
C TYR A 530 -19.78 63.24 -108.28
N PHE A 531 -18.73 62.43 -108.43
CA PHE A 531 -17.99 62.33 -109.69
C PHE A 531 -18.77 61.64 -110.80
N GLU A 532 -19.60 60.64 -110.50
CA GLU A 532 -20.52 60.04 -111.47
C GLU A 532 -21.58 61.05 -111.94
N SER A 533 -22.10 61.89 -111.03
CA SER A 533 -23.03 62.96 -111.36
C SER A 533 -22.37 64.05 -112.23
N LEU A 534 -21.11 64.43 -111.94
CA LEU A 534 -20.30 65.32 -112.76
C LEU A 534 -20.09 64.75 -114.16
N ARG A 535 -19.76 63.46 -114.27
CA ARG A 535 -19.62 62.75 -115.54
C ARG A 535 -20.93 62.73 -116.34
N SER A 536 -22.07 62.54 -115.67
CA SER A 536 -23.39 62.57 -116.30
C SER A 536 -23.79 63.97 -116.78
N VAL A 537 -23.55 65.01 -115.98
CA VAL A 537 -23.82 66.41 -116.33
C VAL A 537 -22.93 66.86 -117.50
N LEU A 538 -21.68 66.42 -117.53
CA LEU A 538 -20.77 66.69 -118.65
C LEU A 538 -21.16 65.95 -119.93
N LYS A 539 -21.61 64.70 -119.81
CA LYS A 539 -22.16 63.95 -120.94
C LYS A 539 -23.47 64.58 -121.47
N GLN A 540 -24.31 65.10 -120.58
CA GLN A 540 -25.48 65.90 -120.97
C GLN A 540 -25.08 67.24 -121.61
N ALA A 541 -24.02 67.91 -121.13
CA ALA A 541 -23.50 69.13 -121.74
C ALA A 541 -22.88 68.87 -123.13
N GLU A 542 -22.24 67.72 -123.35
CA GLU A 542 -21.82 67.26 -124.68
C GLU A 542 -23.00 66.92 -125.59
N GLN A 543 -24.05 66.27 -125.08
CA GLN A 543 -25.26 65.98 -125.86
C GLN A 543 -26.04 67.24 -126.25
N VAL A 544 -26.17 68.22 -125.36
CA VAL A 544 -26.79 69.53 -125.68
C VAL A 544 -25.95 70.33 -126.68
N ARG A 545 -24.63 70.09 -126.74
CA ARG A 545 -23.73 70.66 -127.76
C ARG A 545 -23.90 69.99 -129.13
N ALA A 546 -24.22 68.70 -129.15
CA ALA A 546 -24.45 67.92 -130.36
C ALA A 546 -25.85 68.13 -130.97
N ASP A 547 -26.84 68.52 -130.17
CA ASP A 547 -28.22 68.83 -130.62
C ASP A 547 -28.43 70.33 -130.96
N GLY A 548 -27.39 71.17 -130.79
CA GLY A 548 -27.42 72.62 -131.01
C GLY A 548 -26.65 73.12 -132.24
N GLU A 549 -26.06 72.20 -133.03
CA GLU A 549 -25.59 72.40 -134.41
C GLU A 549 -26.60 71.79 -135.38
#